data_AF-A0A9P8QRI6-F1
#
_entry.id   AF-A0A9P8QRI6-F1
#
_cell.length_a   1.000
_cell.length_b   1.000
_cell.length_c   1.000
_cell.angle_alpha   90.00
_cell.angle_beta   90.00
_cell.angle_gamma   90.00
#
_symmetry.space_group_name_H-M   'P 1'
#
loop_
_entity.id
_entity.type
_entity.pdbx_description
1 polymer ?
#
loop_
_entity_poly.entity_id
_entity_poly.type
_entity_poly.pdbx_seq_one_letter_code
_entity_poly.pdbx_strand_id
1 'polypeptide(L)'
;MASLRPLSAPLRLAARTFPAAAVRANVRHNSSSSSTSAIAYKALRRRSAPLPISDTPPAWSAQAAVSNILYETPTPSMAPPKRHVLNCLVQNEPGVLSRLSGILAARGFNIDSLVVCNTEVEDLSRMTIVLTGQDGVVEQARRQLEDLVPVWAVLDYSNAALVQRELLLTKVNILGPEYFEELLAHHREMSNGEQDGEPANGFERTLEESAKDFHPSKLAASEALRHKHEHLKTITYFTHQFGGKVLDISTTSCIVEVSAKPSRIDSFLKLVAPFGILESARTGLMALPRSPLHKHTEDPVIKDADEVVDASQLPPG
;
A
#
# COMPACT_ATOMS: atom_id res chain seq x y z
N MET A 1 27.57 -60.08 -9.91
CA MET A 1 28.43 -59.50 -10.98
C MET A 1 27.76 -58.22 -11.45
N ALA A 2 28.23 -56.99 -11.34
CA ALA A 2 29.40 -56.27 -10.84
C ALA A 2 28.84 -54.89 -10.35
N SER A 3 29.18 -54.26 -9.21
CA SER A 3 30.43 -53.76 -8.62
C SER A 3 31.02 -52.49 -9.27
N LEU A 4 30.98 -51.38 -8.49
CA LEU A 4 31.82 -50.13 -8.48
C LEU A 4 31.47 -49.05 -9.54
N ARG A 5 31.39 -47.72 -9.29
CA ARG A 5 31.76 -46.76 -8.22
C ARG A 5 31.07 -45.40 -8.52
N PRO A 6 30.82 -44.51 -7.54
CA PRO A 6 30.41 -43.12 -7.79
C PRO A 6 31.61 -42.15 -7.89
N LEU A 7 31.53 -41.17 -8.79
CA LEU A 7 32.50 -40.09 -9.00
C LEU A 7 32.27 -38.96 -7.97
N SER A 8 33.26 -38.73 -7.12
CA SER A 8 33.36 -37.57 -6.22
C SER A 8 34.09 -36.41 -6.92
N ALA A 9 33.47 -35.23 -6.94
CA ALA A 9 34.09 -33.98 -7.40
C ALA A 9 34.90 -33.33 -6.27
N PRO A 10 36.08 -32.73 -6.54
CA PRO A 10 36.89 -32.13 -5.49
C PRO A 10 36.46 -30.69 -5.17
N LEU A 11 36.30 -30.43 -3.87
CA LEU A 11 36.24 -29.10 -3.26
C LEU A 11 37.52 -28.32 -3.59
N ARG A 12 37.42 -27.28 -4.42
CA ARG A 12 38.48 -26.27 -4.58
C ARG A 12 38.35 -25.24 -3.47
N LEU A 13 39.21 -25.37 -2.46
CA LEU A 13 39.47 -24.38 -1.44
C LEU A 13 40.12 -23.15 -2.10
N ALA A 14 39.36 -22.07 -2.29
CA ALA A 14 39.88 -20.78 -2.75
C ALA A 14 40.75 -20.18 -1.64
N ALA A 15 42.06 -20.14 -1.85
CA ALA A 15 43.00 -19.47 -0.98
C ALA A 15 42.66 -17.96 -0.94
N ARG A 16 42.22 -17.48 0.22
CA ARG A 16 42.13 -16.06 0.54
C ARG A 16 43.54 -15.48 0.57
N THR A 17 43.93 -14.78 -0.48
CA THR A 17 45.11 -13.91 -0.48
C THR A 17 44.78 -12.67 0.34
N PHE A 18 45.33 -12.58 1.55
CA PHE A 18 45.36 -11.34 2.31
C PHE A 18 46.12 -10.28 1.51
N PRO A 19 45.64 -9.02 1.41
CA PRO A 19 46.44 -7.96 0.82
C PRO A 19 47.61 -7.69 1.76
N ALA A 20 48.82 -7.80 1.22
CA ALA A 20 50.05 -7.48 1.94
C ALA A 20 49.96 -6.05 2.52
N ALA A 21 50.25 -5.95 3.82
CA ALA A 21 50.38 -4.68 4.53
C ALA A 21 51.32 -3.75 3.74
N ALA A 22 50.81 -2.56 3.41
CA ALA A 22 51.58 -1.53 2.74
C ALA A 22 52.74 -1.11 3.66
N VAL A 23 53.95 -1.56 3.34
CA VAL A 23 55.19 -1.06 3.94
C VAL A 23 55.27 0.43 3.63
N ARG A 24 55.01 1.27 4.64
CA ARG A 24 55.30 2.71 4.59
C ARG A 24 56.81 2.87 4.59
N ALA A 25 57.40 2.95 3.39
CA ALA A 25 58.78 3.38 3.24
C ALA A 25 58.88 4.85 3.65
N ASN A 26 59.59 5.14 4.75
CA ASN A 26 60.01 6.48 5.13
C ASN A 26 60.99 7.00 4.07
N VAL A 27 60.48 7.77 3.10
CA VAL A 27 61.31 8.49 2.15
C VAL A 27 61.89 9.70 2.86
N ARG A 28 63.20 9.67 3.13
CA ARG A 28 63.98 10.83 3.58
C ARG A 28 63.84 11.94 2.53
N HIS A 29 63.34 13.11 2.94
CA HIS A 29 63.30 14.31 2.10
C HIS A 29 64.71 14.86 1.93
N ASN A 30 65.36 14.54 0.80
CA ASN A 30 66.48 15.34 0.32
C ASN A 30 65.92 16.30 -0.75
N SER A 31 65.95 17.59 -0.46
CA SER A 31 65.40 18.64 -1.33
C SER A 31 66.32 18.87 -2.55
N SER A 32 66.18 18.00 -3.55
CA SER A 32 66.68 18.22 -4.90
C SER A 32 65.52 18.73 -5.76
N SER A 33 65.46 20.04 -5.96
CA SER A 33 64.51 20.69 -6.87
C SER A 33 64.90 20.34 -8.32
N SER A 34 64.39 19.23 -8.82
CA SER A 34 64.51 18.83 -10.22
C SER A 34 63.20 19.11 -10.94
N SER A 35 63.26 19.80 -12.08
CA SER A 35 62.13 20.25 -12.90
C SER A 35 61.24 19.11 -13.42
N THR A 36 61.62 17.84 -13.21
CA THR A 36 60.85 16.64 -13.56
C THR A 36 60.17 15.96 -12.37
N SER A 37 60.36 16.45 -11.15
CA SER A 37 59.75 15.90 -9.91
C SER A 37 58.21 15.94 -9.95
N ALA A 38 57.62 16.94 -10.60
CA ALA A 38 56.18 17.03 -10.82
C ALA A 38 55.64 15.92 -11.73
N ILE A 39 56.43 15.48 -12.72
CA ILE A 39 56.08 14.36 -13.61
C ILE A 39 56.11 13.03 -12.85
N ALA A 40 57.10 12.83 -12.00
CA ALA A 40 57.22 11.64 -11.15
C ALA A 40 56.09 11.58 -10.11
N TYR A 41 55.75 12.72 -9.49
CA TYR A 41 54.63 12.84 -8.57
C TYR A 41 53.28 12.52 -9.24
N LYS A 42 53.08 13.03 -10.47
CA LYS A 42 51.88 12.76 -11.27
C LYS A 42 51.82 11.31 -11.74
N ALA A 43 52.96 10.69 -12.07
CA ALA A 43 53.04 9.28 -12.44
C ALA A 43 52.73 8.34 -11.26
N LEU A 44 53.19 8.68 -10.04
CA LEU A 44 52.90 7.90 -8.84
C LEU A 44 51.44 7.99 -8.39
N ARG A 45 50.77 9.12 -8.66
CA ARG A 45 49.34 9.34 -8.38
C ARG A 45 48.40 8.99 -9.54
N ARG A 46 48.88 8.51 -10.69
CA ARG A 46 48.05 7.85 -11.74
C ARG A 46 47.57 6.45 -11.32
N ARG A 47 47.31 6.26 -10.02
CA ARG A 47 46.55 5.13 -9.50
C ARG A 47 45.23 5.66 -8.97
N SER A 48 44.44 6.30 -9.84
CA SER A 48 43.00 6.23 -9.65
C SER A 48 42.66 4.76 -9.87
N ALA A 49 42.14 4.07 -8.86
CA ALA A 49 41.51 2.77 -9.09
C ALA A 49 40.57 2.93 -10.29
N PRO A 50 40.52 1.95 -11.23
CA PRO A 50 39.56 2.04 -12.33
C PRO A 50 38.19 2.27 -11.69
N LEU A 51 37.46 3.27 -12.20
CA LEU A 51 36.09 3.49 -11.74
C LEU A 51 35.36 2.14 -11.87
N PRO A 52 34.60 1.71 -10.85
CA PRO A 52 33.80 0.52 -10.98
C PRO A 52 32.93 0.71 -12.21
N ILE A 53 33.18 -0.09 -13.25
CA ILE A 53 32.30 -0.15 -14.40
C ILE A 53 31.01 -0.70 -13.80
N SER A 54 29.95 0.10 -13.76
CA SER A 54 28.65 -0.46 -13.43
C SER A 54 28.37 -1.45 -14.55
N ASP A 55 28.51 -2.74 -14.26
CA ASP A 55 28.02 -3.79 -15.14
C ASP A 55 26.54 -3.48 -15.29
N THR A 56 26.17 -2.86 -16.41
CA THR A 56 24.78 -2.68 -16.78
C THR A 56 24.17 -4.08 -16.70
N PRO A 57 23.04 -4.27 -15.98
CA PRO A 57 22.47 -5.58 -15.83
C PRO A 57 22.37 -6.23 -17.22
N PRO A 58 22.77 -7.50 -17.38
CA PRO A 58 22.84 -8.13 -18.68
C PRO A 58 21.49 -7.96 -19.38
N ALA A 59 21.52 -7.48 -20.64
CA ALA A 59 20.31 -7.31 -21.42
C ALA A 59 19.52 -8.64 -21.39
N TRP A 60 18.27 -8.58 -20.95
CA TRP A 60 17.45 -9.78 -20.83
C TRP A 60 17.32 -10.45 -22.21
N SER A 61 17.51 -11.77 -22.26
CA SER A 61 17.11 -12.54 -23.43
C SER A 61 15.58 -12.56 -23.52
N ALA A 62 15.02 -12.74 -24.72
CA ALA A 62 13.57 -12.84 -24.91
C ALA A 62 12.96 -13.95 -24.02
N GLN A 63 13.68 -15.06 -23.85
CA GLN A 63 13.27 -16.18 -23.00
C GLN A 63 13.22 -15.81 -21.52
N ALA A 64 14.26 -15.11 -21.02
CA ALA A 64 14.31 -14.66 -19.63
C ALA A 64 13.21 -13.62 -19.33
N ALA A 65 12.95 -12.72 -20.29
CA ALA A 65 11.88 -11.74 -20.18
C ALA A 65 10.49 -12.41 -20.11
N VAL A 66 10.23 -13.39 -21.00
CA VAL A 66 8.96 -14.14 -21.00
C VAL A 66 8.78 -14.91 -19.70
N SER A 67 9.82 -15.59 -19.19
CA SER A 67 9.72 -16.30 -17.92
C SER A 67 9.43 -15.37 -16.74
N ASN A 68 10.04 -14.17 -16.73
CA ASN A 68 9.81 -13.20 -15.68
C ASN A 68 8.36 -12.66 -15.71
N ILE A 69 7.84 -12.36 -16.90
CA ILE A 69 6.45 -11.91 -17.07
C ILE A 69 5.48 -12.98 -16.57
N LEU A 70 5.67 -14.24 -16.97
CA LEU A 70 4.78 -15.34 -16.55
C LEU A 70 4.83 -15.58 -15.04
N TYR A 71 5.98 -15.35 -14.39
CA TYR A 71 6.15 -15.52 -12.96
C TYR A 71 5.50 -14.37 -12.15
N GLU A 72 5.64 -13.13 -12.61
CA GLU A 72 5.10 -11.93 -11.94
C GLU A 72 3.61 -11.69 -12.24
N THR A 73 3.04 -12.35 -13.26
CA THR A 73 1.62 -12.20 -13.57
C THR A 73 0.79 -12.82 -12.44
N PRO A 74 -0.01 -12.02 -11.71
CA PRO A 74 -0.80 -12.56 -10.61
C PRO A 74 -1.82 -13.56 -11.15
N THR A 75 -1.95 -14.69 -10.47
CA THR A 75 -3.01 -15.66 -10.79
C THR A 75 -4.38 -15.03 -10.52
N PRO A 76 -5.41 -15.29 -11.34
CA PRO A 76 -6.75 -14.79 -11.08
C PRO A 76 -7.25 -15.41 -9.77
N SER A 77 -7.17 -14.63 -8.68
CA SER A 77 -7.72 -14.98 -7.37
C SER A 77 -9.22 -15.28 -7.52
N MET A 78 -9.68 -16.36 -6.90
CA MET A 78 -11.10 -16.72 -6.77
C MET A 78 -11.89 -15.48 -6.40
N ALA A 79 -12.84 -15.08 -7.25
CA ALA A 79 -13.49 -13.78 -7.18
C ALA A 79 -13.99 -13.48 -5.77
N PRO A 80 -13.51 -12.40 -5.12
CA PRO A 80 -14.04 -12.00 -3.82
C PRO A 80 -15.53 -11.67 -3.95
N PRO A 81 -16.30 -11.75 -2.85
CA PRO A 81 -17.73 -11.43 -2.87
C PRO A 81 -17.96 -10.04 -3.47
N LYS A 82 -18.94 -9.95 -4.38
CA LYS A 82 -19.29 -8.71 -5.07
C LYS A 82 -19.68 -7.66 -4.03
N ARG A 83 -19.07 -6.47 -4.14
CA ARG A 83 -19.40 -5.32 -3.29
C ARG A 83 -20.54 -4.54 -3.93
N HIS A 84 -21.56 -4.27 -3.14
CA HIS A 84 -22.74 -3.51 -3.56
C HIS A 84 -22.74 -2.15 -2.89
N VAL A 85 -23.09 -1.11 -3.65
CA VAL A 85 -23.11 0.28 -3.18
C VAL A 85 -24.53 0.80 -3.30
N LEU A 86 -25.20 0.98 -2.16
CA LEU A 86 -26.53 1.56 -2.09
C LEU A 86 -26.45 3.02 -1.68
N ASN A 87 -27.31 3.84 -2.28
CA ASN A 87 -27.46 5.24 -1.93
C ASN A 87 -28.89 5.49 -1.47
N CYS A 88 -29.07 5.85 -0.20
CA CYS A 88 -30.37 6.15 0.38
C CYS A 88 -30.54 7.66 0.49
N LEU A 89 -31.66 8.18 0.01
CA LEU A 89 -32.10 9.55 0.22
C LEU A 89 -33.06 9.55 1.39
N VAL A 90 -32.70 10.25 2.45
CA VAL A 90 -33.33 10.09 3.77
C VAL A 90 -33.65 11.47 4.33
N GLN A 91 -34.82 11.61 4.93
CA GLN A 91 -35.19 12.81 5.65
C GLN A 91 -34.34 12.97 6.92
N ASN A 92 -33.77 14.16 7.14
CA ASN A 92 -32.87 14.43 8.24
C ASN A 92 -33.63 14.68 9.56
N GLU A 93 -34.21 13.61 10.11
CA GLU A 93 -34.89 13.64 11.40
C GLU A 93 -34.09 12.95 12.51
N PRO A 94 -34.23 13.36 13.78
CA PRO A 94 -33.58 12.69 14.90
C PRO A 94 -33.90 11.20 14.95
N GLY A 95 -32.86 10.37 15.08
CA GLY A 95 -32.99 8.91 15.21
C GLY A 95 -33.05 8.14 13.88
N VAL A 96 -33.02 8.82 12.73
CA VAL A 96 -33.09 8.15 11.43
C VAL A 96 -31.89 7.23 11.15
N LEU A 97 -30.68 7.67 11.52
CA LEU A 97 -29.46 6.87 11.40
C LEU A 97 -29.56 5.57 12.21
N SER A 98 -29.99 5.66 13.46
CA SER A 98 -30.15 4.50 14.35
C SER A 98 -31.19 3.50 13.82
N ARG A 99 -32.25 4.00 13.17
CA ARG A 99 -33.29 3.14 12.58
C ARG A 99 -32.74 2.37 11.39
N LEU A 100 -32.05 3.05 10.47
CA LEU A 100 -31.47 2.44 9.27
C LEU A 100 -30.36 1.44 9.60
N SER A 101 -29.41 1.83 10.46
CA SER A 101 -28.35 0.93 10.91
C SER A 101 -28.91 -0.25 11.71
N GLY A 102 -29.93 -0.01 12.53
CA GLY A 102 -30.60 -1.04 13.33
C GLY A 102 -31.30 -2.09 12.47
N ILE A 103 -31.97 -1.70 11.39
CA ILE A 103 -32.62 -2.65 10.47
C ILE A 103 -31.60 -3.52 9.74
N LEU A 104 -30.48 -2.92 9.33
CA LEU A 104 -29.43 -3.68 8.66
C LEU A 104 -28.77 -4.68 9.61
N ALA A 105 -28.47 -4.26 10.83
CA ALA A 105 -27.88 -5.10 11.86
C ALA A 105 -28.83 -6.21 12.34
N ALA A 106 -30.12 -5.90 12.56
CA ALA A 106 -31.11 -6.86 13.05
C ALA A 106 -31.33 -8.05 12.10
N ARG A 107 -31.06 -7.84 10.80
CA ARG A 107 -31.17 -8.89 9.76
C ARG A 107 -29.83 -9.52 9.40
N GLY A 108 -28.75 -9.12 10.07
CA GLY A 108 -27.43 -9.71 9.88
C GLY A 108 -26.81 -9.42 8.51
N PHE A 109 -27.12 -8.29 7.88
CA PHE A 109 -26.42 -7.89 6.66
C PHE A 109 -24.99 -7.45 7.00
N ASN A 110 -24.02 -7.89 6.20
CA ASN A 110 -22.63 -7.50 6.38
C ASN A 110 -22.38 -6.11 5.79
N ILE A 111 -22.25 -5.11 6.67
CA ILE A 111 -22.01 -3.72 6.31
C ILE A 111 -20.50 -3.46 6.30
N ASP A 112 -19.92 -3.23 5.13
CA ASP A 112 -18.52 -2.83 5.00
C ASP A 112 -18.33 -1.38 5.50
N SER A 113 -19.22 -0.49 5.08
CA SER A 113 -19.18 0.92 5.47
C SER A 113 -20.54 1.58 5.34
N LEU A 114 -20.85 2.48 6.27
CA LEU A 114 -22.04 3.34 6.22
C LEU A 114 -21.61 4.78 6.48
N VAL A 115 -21.92 5.68 5.55
CA VAL A 115 -21.61 7.11 5.67
C VAL A 115 -22.87 7.93 5.45
N VAL A 116 -23.09 8.91 6.31
CA VAL A 116 -24.14 9.93 6.16
C VAL A 116 -23.49 11.21 5.66
N CYS A 117 -24.02 11.76 4.57
CA CYS A 117 -23.62 13.04 4.00
C CYS A 117 -24.82 13.99 4.05
N ASN A 118 -24.64 15.18 4.61
CA ASN A 118 -25.60 16.25 4.47
C ASN A 118 -25.64 16.70 3.00
N THR A 119 -26.84 17.05 2.52
CA THR A 119 -27.00 17.67 1.20
C THR A 119 -27.22 19.18 1.37
N GLU A 120 -27.11 19.94 0.28
CA GLU A 120 -27.41 21.38 0.27
C GLU A 120 -28.90 21.67 0.49
N VAL A 121 -29.76 20.66 0.42
CA VAL A 121 -31.19 20.77 0.67
C VAL A 121 -31.43 20.51 2.15
N GLU A 122 -32.10 21.46 2.82
CA GLU A 122 -32.53 21.32 4.21
C GLU A 122 -33.39 20.06 4.39
N ASP A 123 -33.28 19.43 5.55
CA ASP A 123 -33.96 18.18 5.90
C ASP A 123 -33.72 16.98 4.96
N LEU A 124 -32.72 17.04 4.08
CA LEU A 124 -32.33 15.93 3.21
C LEU A 124 -30.89 15.50 3.45
N SER A 125 -30.74 14.22 3.77
CA SER A 125 -29.47 13.53 3.96
C SER A 125 -29.29 12.42 2.93
N ARG A 126 -28.06 12.23 2.48
CA ARG A 126 -27.66 11.16 1.59
C ARG A 126 -26.82 10.14 2.35
N MET A 127 -27.28 8.91 2.42
CA MET A 127 -26.53 7.83 3.06
C MET A 127 -25.94 6.89 2.00
N THR A 128 -24.64 6.65 2.05
CA THR A 128 -23.96 5.66 1.21
C THR A 128 -23.66 4.44 2.05
N ILE A 129 -24.17 3.28 1.63
CA ILE A 129 -24.06 2.01 2.34
C ILE A 129 -23.36 1.03 1.41
N VAL A 130 -22.30 0.40 1.91
CA VAL A 130 -21.59 -0.64 1.18
C VAL A 130 -21.85 -1.97 1.86
N LEU A 131 -22.35 -2.92 1.08
CA LEU A 131 -22.70 -4.27 1.53
C LEU A 131 -21.89 -5.30 0.76
N THR A 132 -21.58 -6.42 1.42
CA THR A 132 -21.02 -7.60 0.78
C THR A 132 -22.04 -8.74 0.81
N GLY A 133 -22.31 -9.37 -0.33
CA GLY A 133 -23.31 -10.43 -0.41
C GLY A 133 -23.69 -10.80 -1.84
N GLN A 134 -24.70 -11.67 -1.96
CA GLN A 134 -25.32 -12.02 -3.23
C GLN A 134 -26.40 -10.99 -3.58
N ASP A 135 -26.63 -10.76 -4.88
CA ASP A 135 -27.59 -9.79 -5.41
C ASP A 135 -28.99 -9.95 -4.79
N GLY A 136 -29.46 -11.18 -4.52
CA GLY A 136 -30.77 -11.42 -3.89
C GLY A 136 -30.88 -10.91 -2.45
N VAL A 137 -29.82 -11.04 -1.65
CA VAL A 137 -29.77 -10.57 -0.26
C VAL A 137 -29.70 -9.04 -0.22
N VAL A 138 -28.96 -8.44 -1.16
CA VAL A 138 -28.82 -6.99 -1.29
C VAL A 138 -30.11 -6.34 -1.76
N GLU A 139 -30.81 -6.95 -2.72
CA GLU A 139 -32.12 -6.47 -3.17
C GLU A 139 -33.15 -6.54 -2.04
N GLN A 140 -33.09 -7.57 -1.19
CA GLN A 140 -33.90 -7.62 0.03
C GLN A 140 -33.56 -6.47 0.99
N ALA A 141 -32.28 -6.16 1.21
CA ALA A 141 -31.86 -5.01 2.01
C ALA A 141 -32.37 -3.69 1.42
N ARG A 142 -32.26 -3.51 0.10
CA ARG A 142 -32.75 -2.33 -0.63
C ARG A 142 -34.24 -2.09 -0.38
N ARG A 143 -35.07 -3.14 -0.58
CA ARG A 143 -36.52 -3.07 -0.38
C ARG A 143 -36.91 -2.73 1.06
N GLN A 144 -36.18 -3.25 2.04
CA GLN A 144 -36.45 -2.99 3.46
C GLN A 144 -36.09 -1.57 3.89
N LEU A 145 -35.04 -1.00 3.31
CA LEU A 145 -34.67 0.39 3.55
C LEU A 145 -35.68 1.33 2.86
N GLU A 146 -36.19 0.97 1.69
CA GLU A 146 -37.18 1.73 0.94
C GLU A 146 -38.58 1.73 1.58
N ASP A 147 -38.95 0.68 2.32
CA ASP A 147 -40.23 0.58 3.06
C ASP A 147 -40.33 1.52 4.27
N LEU A 148 -39.23 2.19 4.63
CA LEU A 148 -39.21 3.10 5.78
C LEU A 148 -39.78 4.47 5.43
N VAL A 149 -40.73 4.93 6.24
CA VAL A 149 -41.35 6.26 6.15
C VAL A 149 -40.35 7.41 5.96
N PRO A 150 -39.23 7.53 6.71
CA PRO A 150 -38.29 8.65 6.53
C PRO A 150 -37.37 8.51 5.30
N VAL A 151 -37.47 7.43 4.51
CA VAL A 151 -36.63 7.20 3.34
C VAL A 151 -37.43 7.58 2.09
N TRP A 152 -36.87 8.47 1.28
CA TRP A 152 -37.48 8.91 0.03
C TRP A 152 -37.23 7.91 -1.10
N ALA A 153 -36.00 7.39 -1.20
CA ALA A 153 -35.62 6.42 -2.22
C ALA A 153 -34.32 5.72 -1.85
N VAL A 154 -34.15 4.49 -2.36
CA VAL A 154 -32.91 3.72 -2.27
C VAL A 154 -32.46 3.31 -3.66
N LEU A 155 -31.35 3.89 -4.11
CA LEU A 155 -30.74 3.63 -5.41
C LEU A 155 -29.62 2.58 -5.27
N ASP A 156 -29.57 1.63 -6.20
CA ASP A 156 -28.44 0.71 -6.34
C ASP A 156 -27.45 1.23 -7.39
N TYR A 157 -26.21 1.49 -6.97
CA TYR A 157 -25.12 1.93 -7.83
C TYR A 157 -24.09 0.84 -8.14
N SER A 158 -24.38 -0.42 -7.80
CA SER A 158 -23.43 -1.54 -7.98
C SER A 158 -22.92 -1.69 -9.41
N ASN A 159 -23.76 -1.44 -10.41
CA ASN A 159 -23.42 -1.52 -11.84
C ASN A 159 -23.22 -0.13 -12.50
N ALA A 160 -23.31 0.95 -11.73
CA ALA A 160 -23.21 2.30 -12.26
C ALA A 160 -21.76 2.81 -12.29
N ALA A 161 -21.45 3.71 -13.22
CA ALA A 161 -20.16 4.37 -13.25
C ALA A 161 -20.04 5.39 -12.10
N LEU A 162 -19.35 5.04 -11.02
CA LEU A 162 -19.27 5.89 -9.82
C LEU A 162 -17.97 6.70 -9.71
N VAL A 163 -18.06 7.89 -9.12
CA VAL A 163 -16.94 8.54 -8.42
C VAL A 163 -16.97 8.07 -6.97
N GLN A 164 -15.96 7.29 -6.59
CA GLN A 164 -15.77 6.80 -5.24
C GLN A 164 -14.69 7.63 -4.53
N ARG A 165 -14.98 8.06 -3.30
CA ARG A 165 -14.04 8.79 -2.43
C ARG A 165 -14.16 8.35 -0.99
N GLU A 166 -13.01 8.16 -0.39
CA GLU A 166 -12.80 8.03 1.05
C GLU A 166 -11.77 9.09 1.45
N LEU A 167 -11.81 9.53 2.70
CA LEU A 167 -10.83 10.42 3.30
C LEU A 167 -10.06 9.65 4.38
N LEU A 168 -8.74 9.72 4.31
CA LEU A 168 -7.83 9.15 5.29
C LEU A 168 -7.02 10.27 5.92
N LEU A 169 -7.05 10.34 7.25
CA LEU A 169 -6.09 11.05 8.06
C LEU A 169 -5.22 10.02 8.77
N THR A 170 -3.91 10.15 8.71
CA THR A 170 -3.00 9.20 9.36
C THR A 170 -1.83 9.91 9.98
N LYS A 171 -1.56 9.61 11.25
CA LYS A 171 -0.37 10.02 11.97
C LYS A 171 0.69 8.94 11.81
N VAL A 172 1.83 9.30 11.26
CA VAL A 172 2.92 8.40 10.92
C VAL A 172 4.14 8.78 11.75
N ASN A 173 4.83 7.78 12.27
CA ASN A 173 6.10 7.96 12.96
C ASN A 173 7.21 8.35 11.95
N ILE A 174 8.12 9.24 12.36
CA ILE A 174 9.28 9.65 11.55
C ILE A 174 10.61 9.20 12.16
N LEU A 175 10.60 8.59 13.35
CA LEU A 175 11.81 8.12 14.02
C LEU A 175 12.37 6.80 13.45
N GLY A 176 11.53 6.03 12.74
CA GLY A 176 11.93 4.76 12.09
C GLY A 176 11.14 3.55 12.60
N PRO A 177 11.26 2.40 11.91
CA PRO A 177 10.56 1.17 12.26
C PRO A 177 11.00 0.59 13.62
N GLU A 178 12.29 0.69 13.97
CA GLU A 178 12.83 0.14 15.22
C GLU A 178 12.20 0.78 16.45
N TYR A 179 12.04 2.11 16.41
CA TYR A 179 11.35 2.85 17.48
C TYR A 179 9.87 2.47 17.56
N PHE A 180 9.23 2.22 16.41
CA PHE A 180 7.84 1.82 16.36
C PHE A 180 7.61 0.42 16.96
N GLU A 181 8.53 -0.52 16.72
CA GLU A 181 8.49 -1.85 17.34
C GLU A 181 8.64 -1.78 18.86
N GLU A 182 9.56 -0.96 19.38
CA GLU A 182 9.71 -0.72 20.83
C GLU A 182 8.42 -0.11 21.42
N LEU A 183 7.86 0.90 20.75
CA LEU A 183 6.60 1.53 21.17
C LEU A 183 5.43 0.54 21.20
N LEU A 184 5.32 -0.33 20.19
CA LEU A 184 4.31 -1.39 20.15
C LEU A 184 4.50 -2.42 21.27
N ALA A 185 5.74 -2.84 21.54
CA ALA A 185 6.05 -3.76 22.63
C ALA A 185 5.65 -3.16 23.99
N HIS A 186 6.02 -1.89 24.24
CA HIS A 186 5.67 -1.18 25.47
C HIS A 186 4.16 -1.07 25.70
N HIS A 187 3.37 -0.76 24.66
CA HIS A 187 1.90 -0.74 24.77
C HIS A 187 1.30 -2.13 25.00
N ARG A 188 1.89 -3.20 24.44
CA ARG A 188 1.44 -4.59 24.69
C ARG A 188 1.70 -5.02 26.14
N GLU A 189 2.87 -4.70 26.68
CA GLU A 189 3.22 -5.00 28.07
C GLU A 189 2.28 -4.30 29.06
N MET A 190 1.94 -3.04 28.82
CA MET A 190 0.96 -2.29 29.61
C MET A 190 -0.46 -2.88 29.54
N SER A 191 -0.86 -3.43 28.38
CA SER A 191 -2.18 -4.02 28.19
C SER A 191 -2.32 -5.43 28.77
N ASN A 192 -1.23 -6.18 28.84
CA ASN A 192 -1.23 -7.59 29.27
C ASN A 192 -0.95 -7.78 30.76
N GLY A 193 -1.03 -6.71 31.56
CA GLY A 193 -0.63 -6.67 32.97
C GLY A 193 -1.37 -7.59 33.97
N GLU A 194 -2.17 -8.57 33.55
CA GLU A 194 -2.87 -9.52 34.45
C GLU A 194 -3.08 -10.95 33.89
N GLN A 195 -2.24 -11.46 33.00
CA GLN A 195 -2.21 -12.91 32.72
C GLN A 195 -0.80 -13.46 32.77
N ASP A 196 -0.48 -14.14 33.88
CA ASP A 196 0.61 -15.11 33.97
C ASP A 196 0.42 -16.17 32.87
N GLY A 197 1.13 -15.99 31.76
CA GLY A 197 1.22 -16.94 30.66
C GLY A 197 2.70 -17.17 30.34
N GLU A 198 3.11 -18.43 30.38
CA GLU A 198 4.48 -18.92 30.24
C GLU A 198 5.34 -18.20 29.18
N PRO A 199 6.66 -18.09 29.40
CA PRO A 199 7.56 -17.60 28.36
C PRO A 199 7.56 -18.60 27.20
N ALA A 200 6.92 -18.22 26.09
CA ALA A 200 6.96 -19.01 24.88
C ALA A 200 8.44 -19.19 24.45
N ASN A 201 8.89 -20.45 24.51
CA ASN A 201 10.21 -20.89 24.07
C ASN A 201 10.47 -20.51 22.61
N GLY A 202 11.62 -19.87 22.39
CA GLY A 202 12.52 -20.07 21.24
C GLY A 202 11.95 -19.85 19.84
N PHE A 203 12.23 -18.68 19.26
CA PHE A 203 12.53 -18.59 17.83
C PHE A 203 13.88 -17.89 17.65
N GLU A 204 14.74 -18.53 16.86
CA GLU A 204 16.13 -18.18 16.59
C GLU A 204 16.29 -16.72 16.14
N ARG A 205 16.84 -15.87 17.01
CA ARG A 205 17.31 -14.52 16.67
C ARG A 205 18.60 -14.61 15.85
N THR A 206 18.49 -14.89 14.56
CA THR A 206 19.63 -14.83 13.64
C THR A 206 19.18 -14.12 12.37
N LEU A 207 19.28 -12.78 12.42
CA LEU A 207 19.13 -11.72 11.38
C LEU A 207 18.65 -10.39 12.02
N GLU A 208 18.05 -10.46 13.22
CA GLU A 208 17.48 -9.31 13.96
C GLU A 208 18.50 -8.42 14.69
N GLU A 209 19.78 -8.81 14.83
CA GLU A 209 20.76 -7.98 15.55
C GLU A 209 21.21 -6.76 14.74
N SER A 210 21.24 -6.84 13.40
CA SER A 210 21.59 -5.69 12.54
C SER A 210 20.45 -4.66 12.38
N ALA A 211 19.19 -5.05 12.62
CA ALA A 211 18.07 -4.12 12.62
C ALA A 211 18.09 -3.19 13.85
N LYS A 212 18.80 -3.58 14.92
CA LYS A 212 18.86 -2.79 16.17
C LYS A 212 19.89 -1.65 16.12
N ASP A 213 20.56 -1.43 14.99
CA ASP A 213 21.62 -0.43 14.85
C ASP A 213 21.07 0.98 14.59
N PHE A 214 19.89 1.11 13.97
CA PHE A 214 19.29 2.41 13.62
C PHE A 214 18.32 2.96 14.67
N HIS A 215 18.30 2.38 15.88
CA HIS A 215 17.42 2.88 16.94
C HIS A 215 17.86 4.29 17.40
N PRO A 216 16.94 5.28 17.56
CA PRO A 216 17.29 6.65 17.89
C PRO A 216 18.07 6.81 19.21
N SER A 217 17.93 5.89 20.18
CA SER A 217 18.71 5.93 21.43
C SER A 217 20.18 5.52 21.27
N LYS A 218 20.53 4.82 20.18
CA LYS A 218 21.89 4.34 19.90
C LYS A 218 22.64 5.19 18.89
N LEU A 219 21.92 5.97 18.10
CA LEU A 219 22.48 6.86 17.08
C LEU A 219 22.95 8.19 17.68
N ALA A 220 23.91 8.84 17.00
CA ALA A 220 24.25 10.22 17.31
C ALA A 220 23.05 11.14 17.02
N ALA A 221 22.82 12.16 17.85
CA ALA A 221 21.66 13.05 17.70
C ALA A 221 21.57 13.74 16.31
N SER A 222 22.72 14.05 15.71
CA SER A 222 22.79 14.62 14.36
C SER A 222 22.43 13.63 13.26
N GLU A 223 22.74 12.35 13.45
CA GLU A 223 22.42 11.25 12.53
C GLU A 223 20.94 10.91 12.65
N ALA A 224 20.42 10.75 13.87
CA ALA A 224 19.00 10.55 14.14
C ALA A 224 18.14 11.68 13.53
N LEU A 225 18.60 12.94 13.63
CA LEU A 225 17.92 14.08 13.01
C LEU A 225 17.86 13.96 11.47
N ARG A 226 18.92 13.46 10.82
CA ARG A 226 18.95 13.29 9.36
C ARG A 226 18.01 12.18 8.91
N HIS A 227 18.05 11.02 9.57
CA HIS A 227 17.12 9.91 9.31
C HIS A 227 15.66 10.35 9.47
N LYS A 228 15.37 11.12 10.53
CA LYS A 228 14.05 11.71 10.73
C LYS A 228 13.58 12.55 9.53
N HIS A 229 14.44 13.43 9.01
CA HIS A 229 14.09 14.26 7.85
C HIS A 229 14.01 13.46 6.55
N GLU A 230 14.77 12.38 6.42
CA GLU A 230 14.70 11.47 5.28
C GLU A 230 13.39 10.69 5.25
N HIS A 231 12.96 10.15 6.39
CA HIS A 231 11.64 9.51 6.54
C HIS A 231 10.53 10.51 6.24
N LEU A 232 10.58 11.71 6.83
CA LEU A 232 9.61 12.77 6.57
C LEU A 232 9.54 13.12 5.06
N LYS A 233 10.69 13.26 4.39
CA LYS A 233 10.75 13.54 2.95
C LYS A 233 10.11 12.42 2.13
N THR A 234 10.35 11.16 2.50
CA THR A 234 9.81 9.99 1.81
C THR A 234 8.29 9.88 1.98
N ILE A 235 7.80 10.06 3.21
CA ILE A 235 6.36 10.08 3.51
C ILE A 235 5.68 11.24 2.77
N THR A 236 6.31 12.42 2.72
CA THR A 236 5.81 13.58 1.99
C THR A 236 5.72 13.28 0.49
N TYR A 237 6.75 12.65 -0.07
CA TYR A 237 6.77 12.23 -1.48
C TYR A 237 5.66 11.23 -1.81
N PHE A 238 5.48 10.19 -1.01
CA PHE A 238 4.38 9.23 -1.18
C PHE A 238 3.02 9.92 -1.08
N THR A 239 2.84 10.77 -0.07
CA THR A 239 1.59 11.53 0.13
C THR A 239 1.24 12.36 -1.11
N HIS A 240 2.20 13.10 -1.66
CA HIS A 240 1.98 13.89 -2.89
C HIS A 240 1.69 13.01 -4.12
N GLN A 241 2.38 11.89 -4.30
CA GLN A 241 2.13 10.97 -5.41
C GLN A 241 0.71 10.35 -5.35
N PHE A 242 0.16 10.21 -4.14
CA PHE A 242 -1.20 9.76 -3.93
C PHE A 242 -2.25 10.89 -4.02
N GLY A 243 -1.83 12.14 -4.23
CA GLY A 243 -2.71 13.31 -4.32
C GLY A 243 -3.13 13.86 -2.95
N GLY A 244 -2.41 13.48 -1.89
CA GLY A 244 -2.63 13.93 -0.52
C GLY A 244 -1.82 15.17 -0.14
N LYS A 245 -1.92 15.54 1.14
CA LYS A 245 -1.23 16.68 1.76
C LYS A 245 -0.66 16.29 3.12
N VAL A 246 0.46 16.91 3.51
CA VAL A 246 0.98 16.84 4.88
C VAL A 246 0.35 18.00 5.64
N LEU A 247 -0.40 17.70 6.70
CA LEU A 247 -1.14 18.68 7.48
C LEU A 247 -0.35 19.19 8.70
N ASP A 248 0.36 18.30 9.37
CA ASP A 248 1.12 18.61 10.58
C ASP A 248 2.48 17.89 10.59
N ILE A 249 3.50 18.55 11.13
CA ILE A 249 4.85 18.03 11.27
C ILE A 249 5.32 18.31 12.70
N SER A 250 5.48 17.25 13.47
CA SER A 250 5.92 17.29 14.86
C SER A 250 7.39 16.86 15.00
N THR A 251 7.87 16.79 16.25
CA THR A 251 9.23 16.35 16.55
C THR A 251 9.44 14.86 16.33
N THR A 252 8.39 14.05 16.45
CA THR A 252 8.47 12.57 16.39
C THR A 252 7.51 11.95 15.39
N SER A 253 6.56 12.71 14.85
CA SER A 253 5.54 12.21 13.92
C SER A 253 5.11 13.29 12.91
N CYS A 254 4.38 12.89 11.88
CA CYS A 254 3.69 13.80 10.97
C CYS A 254 2.27 13.29 10.68
N ILE A 255 1.34 14.20 10.37
CA ILE A 255 -0.03 13.88 9.98
C ILE A 255 -0.20 14.13 8.49
N VAL A 256 -0.72 13.12 7.80
CA VAL A 256 -1.00 13.16 6.36
C VAL A 256 -2.49 12.96 6.08
N GLU A 257 -2.97 13.64 5.04
CA GLU A 257 -4.31 13.56 4.51
C GLU A 257 -4.26 12.98 3.09
N VAL A 258 -5.09 11.98 2.81
CA VAL A 258 -5.27 11.43 1.46
C VAL A 258 -6.75 11.25 1.16
N SER A 259 -7.22 11.76 0.01
CA SER A 259 -8.57 11.50 -0.48
C SER A 259 -8.53 10.76 -1.81
N ALA A 260 -9.02 9.52 -1.84
CA ALA A 260 -8.96 8.67 -3.02
C ALA A 260 -10.03 7.57 -3.00
N LYS A 261 -10.04 6.69 -4.01
CA LYS A 261 -10.85 5.45 -4.00
C LYS A 261 -10.33 4.50 -2.90
N PRO A 262 -11.18 3.63 -2.32
CA PRO A 262 -10.79 2.73 -1.22
C PRO A 262 -9.53 1.91 -1.53
N SER A 263 -9.45 1.30 -2.72
CA SER A 263 -8.30 0.49 -3.14
C SER A 263 -6.98 1.27 -3.23
N ARG A 264 -7.05 2.56 -3.58
CA ARG A 264 -5.88 3.45 -3.64
C ARG A 264 -5.44 3.85 -2.23
N ILE A 265 -6.38 4.06 -1.31
CA ILE A 265 -6.06 4.30 0.11
C ILE A 265 -5.44 3.06 0.74
N ASP A 266 -5.97 1.86 0.48
CA ASP A 266 -5.39 0.61 0.97
C ASP A 266 -3.94 0.44 0.50
N SER A 267 -3.66 0.79 -0.76
CA SER A 267 -2.30 0.77 -1.32
C SER A 267 -1.39 1.80 -0.65
N PHE A 268 -1.90 3.01 -0.36
CA PHE A 268 -1.16 4.04 0.37
C PHE A 268 -0.79 3.58 1.79
N LEU A 269 -1.75 3.03 2.54
CA LEU A 269 -1.53 2.50 3.89
C LEU A 269 -0.46 1.41 3.89
N LYS A 270 -0.48 0.50 2.90
CA LYS A 270 0.56 -0.55 2.77
C LYS A 270 1.96 0.02 2.52
N LEU A 271 2.09 1.10 1.74
CA LEU A 271 3.38 1.74 1.48
C LEU A 271 3.93 2.51 2.69
N VAL A 272 3.03 3.07 3.50
CA VAL A 272 3.39 3.87 4.68
C VAL A 272 3.53 3.01 5.94
N ALA A 273 2.93 1.82 5.97
CA ALA A 273 2.98 0.89 7.10
C ALA A 273 4.40 0.63 7.66
N PRO A 274 5.46 0.48 6.84
CA PRO A 274 6.81 0.27 7.36
C PRO A 274 7.37 1.42 8.21
N PHE A 275 6.90 2.65 8.04
CA PHE A 275 7.34 3.78 8.88
C PHE A 275 6.73 3.74 10.28
N GLY A 276 5.65 2.98 10.47
CA GLY A 276 4.87 2.92 11.70
C GLY A 276 3.71 3.90 11.69
N ILE A 277 2.49 3.35 11.54
CA ILE A 277 1.25 4.13 11.67
C ILE A 277 0.89 4.19 13.15
N LEU A 278 0.95 5.39 13.73
CA LEU A 278 0.62 5.62 15.14
C LEU A 278 -0.89 5.70 15.36
N GLU A 279 -1.59 6.34 14.43
CA GLU A 279 -3.03 6.59 14.51
C GLU A 279 -3.58 6.78 13.10
N SER A 280 -4.80 6.31 12.84
CA SER A 280 -5.48 6.56 11.57
C SER A 280 -6.97 6.79 11.78
N ALA A 281 -7.52 7.79 11.11
CA ALA A 281 -8.95 8.03 10.98
C ALA A 281 -9.32 7.93 9.49
N ARG A 282 -10.11 6.92 9.14
CA ARG A 282 -10.57 6.67 7.78
C ARG A 282 -12.08 6.79 7.73
N THR A 283 -12.60 7.57 6.80
CA THR A 283 -14.05 7.62 6.55
C THR A 283 -14.51 6.38 5.79
N GLY A 284 -15.81 6.11 5.81
CA GLY A 284 -16.39 5.14 4.87
C GLY A 284 -16.46 5.68 3.44
N LEU A 285 -16.95 4.85 2.53
CA LEU A 285 -17.08 5.19 1.11
C LEU A 285 -18.20 6.20 0.87
N MET A 286 -17.84 7.32 0.25
CA MET A 286 -18.78 8.24 -0.40
C MET A 286 -18.81 7.96 -1.90
N ALA A 287 -20.01 7.94 -2.47
CA ALA A 287 -20.20 7.67 -3.90
C ALA A 287 -21.18 8.66 -4.54
N LEU A 288 -20.83 9.10 -5.75
CA LEU A 288 -21.69 9.88 -6.64
C LEU A 288 -21.68 9.26 -8.04
N PRO A 289 -22.83 9.09 -8.70
CA PRO A 289 -22.89 8.59 -10.06
C PRO A 289 -22.25 9.59 -11.03
N ARG A 290 -21.48 9.09 -11.99
CA ARG A 290 -20.97 9.88 -13.12
C ARG A 290 -21.97 9.84 -14.26
N SER A 291 -22.13 10.97 -14.94
CA SER A 291 -22.75 11.00 -16.25
C SER A 291 -21.78 10.43 -17.30
N PRO A 292 -22.12 9.35 -18.01
CA PRO A 292 -21.27 8.84 -19.08
C PRO A 292 -21.24 9.86 -20.23
N LEU A 293 -20.04 10.16 -20.73
CA LEU A 293 -19.87 10.96 -21.94
C LEU A 293 -19.89 10.00 -23.13
N HIS A 294 -20.93 10.08 -23.95
CA HIS A 294 -20.96 9.38 -25.23
C HIS A 294 -20.22 10.24 -26.25
N LYS A 295 -19.25 9.67 -26.95
CA LYS A 295 -18.70 10.35 -28.13
C LYS A 295 -19.80 10.37 -29.19
N HIS A 296 -20.02 11.52 -29.84
CA HIS A 296 -20.98 11.66 -30.93
C HIS A 296 -20.74 10.74 -32.14
N THR A 297 -19.68 9.93 -32.15
CA THR A 297 -19.29 8.99 -33.22
C THR A 297 -19.67 7.54 -32.90
N GLU A 298 -20.18 7.25 -31.71
CA GLU A 298 -20.80 5.95 -31.44
C GLU A 298 -22.23 6.05 -31.97
N ASP A 299 -22.48 5.46 -33.14
CA ASP A 299 -23.82 5.28 -33.67
C ASP A 299 -24.70 4.75 -32.53
N PRO A 300 -25.94 5.26 -32.36
CA PRO A 300 -26.86 4.62 -31.44
C PRO A 300 -26.92 3.17 -31.85
N VAL A 301 -26.58 2.25 -30.94
CA VAL A 301 -26.96 0.86 -31.07
C VAL A 301 -28.49 0.88 -31.02
N ILE A 302 -29.09 1.12 -32.18
CA ILE A 302 -30.47 0.75 -32.46
C ILE A 302 -30.45 -0.73 -32.18
N LYS A 303 -31.02 -1.15 -31.05
CA LYS A 303 -31.41 -2.54 -30.88
C LYS A 303 -32.34 -2.79 -32.06
N ASP A 304 -31.86 -3.51 -33.07
CA ASP A 304 -32.67 -3.86 -34.22
C ASP A 304 -33.94 -4.51 -33.69
N ALA A 305 -35.10 -4.07 -34.22
CA ALA A 305 -36.40 -4.55 -33.79
C ALA A 305 -36.53 -6.09 -33.94
N ASP A 306 -35.65 -6.70 -34.72
CA ASP A 306 -35.52 -8.15 -34.92
C ASP A 306 -35.00 -8.90 -33.67
N GLU A 307 -34.31 -8.25 -32.73
CA GLU A 307 -33.94 -8.87 -31.44
C GLU A 307 -35.08 -8.82 -30.40
N VAL A 308 -36.09 -7.97 -30.61
CA VAL A 308 -37.22 -7.80 -29.67
C VAL A 308 -38.37 -8.73 -30.00
N VAL A 309 -38.47 -9.22 -31.25
CA VAL A 309 -39.58 -10.08 -31.68
C VAL A 309 -39.00 -11.39 -32.24
N ASP A 310 -39.00 -12.43 -31.42
CA ASP A 310 -38.68 -13.80 -31.86
C ASP A 310 -39.67 -14.21 -32.96
N ALA A 311 -39.18 -14.32 -34.20
CA ALA A 311 -39.99 -14.64 -35.38
C ALA A 311 -40.73 -16.00 -35.25
N SER A 312 -40.35 -16.84 -34.28
CA SER A 312 -41.06 -18.08 -33.94
C SER A 312 -42.37 -17.87 -33.17
N GLN A 313 -42.63 -16.65 -32.65
CA GLN A 313 -43.86 -16.29 -31.94
C GLN A 313 -44.95 -15.69 -32.83
N LEU A 314 -44.66 -15.47 -34.12
CA LEU A 314 -45.66 -14.97 -35.07
C LEU A 314 -46.51 -16.15 -35.61
N PRO A 315 -47.85 -16.03 -35.62
CA PRO A 315 -48.72 -17.06 -36.18
C PRO A 315 -48.47 -17.19 -37.69
N PRO A 316 -48.41 -18.42 -38.24
CA PRO A 316 -48.22 -18.62 -39.67
C PRO A 316 -49.46 -18.10 -40.42
N GLY A 317 -49.23 -17.16 -41.34
CA GLY A 317 -50.21 -16.67 -42.32
C GLY A 317 -50.15 -17.46 -43.62
#